data_AF-A0A7Y4R1F8-F1
#
_entry.id   AF-A0A7Y4R1F8-F1
#
_cell.length_a   1.000
_cell.length_b   1.000
_cell.length_c   1.000
_cell.angle_alpha   90.00
_cell.angle_beta   90.00
_cell.angle_gamma   90.00
#
_symmetry.space_group_name_H-M   'P 1'
#
loop_
_entity.id
_entity.type
_entity.pdbx_description
1 polymer ?
#
loop_
_entity_poly.entity_id
_entity_poly.type
_entity_poly.pdbx_seq_one_letter_code
_entity_poly.pdbx_strand_id
1 'polypeptide(L)' 'MNTFISPEEAVRFIQSGDRVFVHGSAATPKLLLDALAKRSSELRDV' A
#
# COMPACT_ATOMS: atom_id res chain seq x y z
N MET A 1 -14.82 18.60 3.89
CA MET A 1 -13.74 18.18 2.97
C MET A 1 -13.81 16.68 2.85
N ASN A 2 -14.05 16.13 1.65
CA ASN A 2 -14.00 14.69 1.43
C ASN A 2 -12.53 14.26 1.34
N THR A 3 -12.05 13.53 2.35
CA THR A 3 -10.66 13.06 2.48
C THR A 3 -10.49 11.61 2.04
N PHE A 4 -11.27 11.17 1.05
CA PHE A 4 -11.17 9.83 0.50
C PHE A 4 -10.45 9.89 -0.84
N ILE A 5 -9.50 8.99 -1.02
CA ILE A 5 -8.72 8.79 -2.24
C ILE A 5 -8.78 7.31 -2.64
N SER A 6 -8.33 7.00 -3.85
CA SER A 6 -8.27 5.60 -4.29
C SER A 6 -7.15 4.83 -3.58
N PRO A 7 -7.24 3.49 -3.50
CA PRO A 7 -6.16 2.65 -2.99
C PRO A 7 -4.84 2.86 -3.74
N GLU A 8 -4.89 3.02 -5.06
CA GLU A 8 -3.73 3.26 -5.91
C GLU A 8 -3.04 4.58 -5.56
N GLU A 9 -3.84 5.64 -5.32
CA GLU A 9 -3.31 6.93 -4.89
C GLU A 9 -2.70 6.86 -3.49
N ALA A 10 -3.31 6.10 -2.58
CA ALA A 10 -2.81 5.93 -1.22
C ALA A 10 -1.45 5.22 -1.18
N VAL A 11 -1.28 4.13 -1.94
CA VAL A 11 -0.03 3.36 -1.93
C VAL A 11 1.08 3.98 -2.75
N ARG A 12 0.81 5.02 -3.56
CA ARG A 12 1.80 5.65 -4.45
C ARG A 12 3.00 6.26 -3.72
N PHE A 13 2.83 6.58 -2.43
CA PHE A 13 3.87 7.20 -1.60
C PHE A 13 4.91 6.21 -1.10
N ILE A 14 4.65 4.89 -1.19
CA ILE A 14 5.63 3.84 -0.86
C ILE A 14 6.68 3.76 -1.96
N GLN A 15 7.96 3.72 -1.55
CA GLN A 15 9.14 3.69 -2.40
C GLN A 15 10.00 2.44 -2.13
N SER A 16 10.89 2.10 -3.06
CA SER A 16 11.87 1.02 -2.88
C SER A 16 12.78 1.31 -1.70
N GLY A 17 13.02 0.32 -0.84
CA GLY A 17 13.80 0.46 0.39
C GLY A 17 12.98 0.86 1.63
N ASP A 18 11.72 1.24 1.48
CA ASP A 18 10.86 1.53 2.63
C ASP A 18 10.60 0.27 3.46
N ARG A 19 10.39 0.42 4.77
CA ARG A 19 9.88 -0.66 5.63
C ARG A 19 8.46 -0.33 6.06
N VAL A 20 7.50 -1.06 5.50
CA VAL A 20 6.08 -0.82 5.75
C VAL A 20 5.57 -1.78 6.82
N PHE A 21 4.99 -1.23 7.89
CA PHE A 21 4.24 -2.02 8.87
C PHE A 21 2.80 -2.23 8.40
N VAL A 22 2.32 -3.47 8.51
CA VAL A 22 0.97 -3.85 8.10
C VAL A 22 0.21 -4.41 9.31
N HIS A 23 -0.96 -3.84 9.61
CA HIS A 23 -1.85 -4.40 10.63
C HIS A 23 -2.24 -5.85 10.28
N GLY A 24 -2.31 -6.73 11.29
CA GLY A 24 -2.62 -8.15 11.11
C GLY A 24 -4.06 -8.53 11.50
N SER A 25 -4.36 -9.83 11.39
CA SER A 25 -5.65 -10.43 11.76
C SER A 25 -6.83 -9.75 11.03
N ALA A 26 -7.94 -9.51 11.71
CA ALA A 26 -9.13 -8.86 11.15
C ALA A 26 -8.89 -7.39 10.70
N ALA A 27 -7.80 -6.75 11.13
CA ALA A 27 -7.45 -5.38 10.76
C ALA A 27 -6.54 -5.30 9.52
N THR A 28 -6.25 -6.43 8.86
CA THR A 28 -5.40 -6.46 7.66
C THR A 28 -6.03 -5.61 6.54
N PRO A 29 -5.37 -4.55 6.06
CA PRO A 29 -5.94 -3.65 5.06
C PRO A 29 -5.83 -4.24 3.65
N LYS A 30 -6.58 -5.32 3.38
CA LYS A 30 -6.48 -6.10 2.13
C LYS A 30 -6.59 -5.25 0.86
N LEU A 31 -7.50 -4.28 0.84
CA LEU A 31 -7.68 -3.38 -0.30
C LEU A 31 -6.41 -2.59 -0.66
N LEU A 32 -5.66 -2.12 0.34
CA LEU A 32 -4.39 -1.42 0.12
C LEU A 32 -3.28 -2.38 -0.26
N LEU A 33 -3.25 -3.59 0.33
CA LEU A 33 -2.26 -4.61 -0.01
C LEU A 33 -2.40 -5.08 -1.46
N ASP A 34 -3.63 -5.26 -1.94
CA ASP A 34 -3.88 -5.63 -3.35
C ASP A 34 -3.41 -4.52 -4.30
N ALA A 35 -3.65 -3.26 -3.97
CA ALA A 35 -3.15 -2.12 -4.74
C ALA A 35 -1.62 -2.03 -4.72
N LEU A 36 -0.99 -2.26 -3.57
CA LEU A 36 0.47 -2.30 -3.45
C LEU A 36 1.08 -3.48 -4.24
N ALA A 37 0.46 -4.66 -4.20
CA ALA A 37 0.93 -5.85 -4.91
C ALA A 37 0.95 -5.64 -6.44
N LYS A 38 0.00 -4.88 -6.99
CA LYS A 38 -0.01 -4.49 -8.41
C LYS A 38 1.23 -3.67 -8.81
N ARG A 39 1.88 -2.98 -7.86
CA ARG A 39 3.13 -2.21 -8.07
C ARG A 39 4.41 -3.03 -7.89
N SER A 40 4.31 -4.36 -7.74
CA SER A 40 5.46 -5.24 -7.52
C SER A 40 6.55 -5.14 -8.61
N SER A 41 6.19 -4.77 -9.84
CA SER A 41 7.15 -4.54 -10.93
C SER A 41 7.99 -3.26 -10.73
N GLU A 42 7.49 -2.27 -10.02
CA GLU A 42 8.10 -0.94 -9.81
C GLU A 42 8.98 -0.88 -8.54
N LEU A 43 8.60 -1.63 -7.50
CA LEU A 43 9.22 -1.55 -6.18
C LEU A 43 10.25 -2.68 -5.95
N ARG A 44 11.32 -2.37 -5.22
CA ARG A 44 12.37 -3.33 -4.85
C ARG A 44 12.72 -3.15 -3.38
N ASP A 45 12.97 -4.26 -2.70
CA ASP A 45 13.39 -4.29 -1.29
C ASP A 45 12.49 -3.44 -0.39
N VAL A 46 11.18 -3.72 -0.40
CA VAL A 46 10.12 -3.02 0.34
C VAL A 46 9.25 -3.99 1.13
#